data_AF-A0A0F9KBF4-F1
#
_entry.id   AF-A0A0F9KBF4-F1
#
_cell.length_a   1.000
_cell.length_b   1.000
_cell.length_c   1.000
_cell.angle_alpha   90.00
_cell.angle_beta   90.00
_cell.angle_gamma   90.00
#
_symmetry.space_group_name_H-M   'P 1'
#
loop_
_entity.id
_entity.type
_entity.pdbx_description
1 polymer ?
#
loop_
_entity_poly.entity_id
_entity_poly.type
_entity_poly.pdbx_seq_one_letter_code
_entity_poly.pdbx_strand_id
1 'polypeptide(L)'
;MYIKDITLRPRSGSGPRTSDSRPRIYVHIEGETLRQNLQDRHDRPYNVYKTEVLPKLFRLLGINPEKVSWSQKAGCRTCSCSPGFVVQSRDIPYDIWVTVTDKYVSTVKIEGTLHA
;
A
#
# COMPACT_ATOMS: atom_id res chain seq x y z
N MET A 1 -10.60 -5.77 -9.85
CA MET A 1 -9.69 -6.29 -8.81
C MET A 1 -10.34 -6.39 -7.43
N TYR A 2 -9.94 -7.40 -6.67
CA TYR A 2 -10.37 -7.69 -5.29
C TYR A 2 -9.20 -7.61 -4.32
N ILE A 3 -9.49 -7.22 -3.07
CA ILE A 3 -8.50 -7.17 -1.99
C ILE A 3 -8.47 -8.54 -1.30
N LYS A 4 -7.32 -9.22 -1.37
CA LYS A 4 -7.08 -10.50 -0.72
C LYS A 4 -6.62 -10.36 0.72
N ASP A 5 -5.65 -9.49 0.93
CA ASP A 5 -4.99 -9.29 2.21
C ASP A 5 -4.63 -7.81 2.40
N ILE A 6 -4.71 -7.36 3.64
CA ILE A 6 -4.26 -6.03 4.06
C ILE A 6 -3.33 -6.22 5.24
N THR A 7 -2.10 -5.73 5.11
CA THR A 7 -1.12 -5.67 6.19
C THR A 7 -0.84 -4.21 6.53
N LEU A 8 -1.02 -3.86 7.80
CA LEU A 8 -0.68 -2.53 8.33
C LEU A 8 0.68 -2.60 9.00
N ARG A 9 1.61 -1.73 8.60
CA ARG A 9 2.95 -1.66 9.21
C ARG A 9 3.12 -0.34 9.95
N PRO A 10 3.47 -0.38 11.26
CA PRO A 10 3.84 0.82 11.99
C PRO A 10 4.93 1.57 11.26
N ARG A 11 4.80 2.88 11.18
CA ARG A 11 5.84 3.74 10.64
C ARG A 11 6.99 3.82 11.65
N SER A 12 7.86 2.82 11.68
CA SER A 12 8.96 2.69 12.65
C SER A 12 9.95 3.86 12.55
N GLY A 13 10.14 4.58 13.66
CA GLY A 13 11.06 5.72 13.79
C GLY A 13 12.55 5.38 13.91
N SER A 14 13.03 4.27 13.34
CA SER A 14 14.41 3.77 13.52
C SER A 14 15.29 3.77 12.26
N GLY A 15 14.87 4.42 11.17
CA GLY A 15 15.69 4.71 9.99
C GLY A 15 15.50 6.16 9.52
N PRO A 16 16.19 6.66 8.47
CA PRO A 16 16.19 8.08 8.07
C PRO A 16 14.84 8.62 7.54
N ARG A 17 13.73 7.95 7.85
CA ARG A 17 12.37 8.40 7.61
C ARG A 17 11.90 9.16 8.83
N THR A 18 12.10 10.47 8.78
CA THR A 18 11.58 11.41 9.77
C THR A 18 10.08 11.21 9.98
N SER A 19 9.59 11.61 11.15
CA SER A 19 8.15 11.73 11.48
C SER A 19 7.34 12.47 10.41
N ASP A 20 8.00 13.31 9.61
CA ASP A 20 7.47 14.06 8.47
C ASP A 20 7.18 13.26 7.19
N SER A 21 7.59 11.99 7.13
CA SER A 21 7.27 11.15 5.97
C SER A 21 5.75 11.00 5.82
N ARG A 22 5.28 10.85 4.59
CA ARG A 22 3.86 10.61 4.32
C ARG A 22 3.56 9.11 4.31
N PRO A 23 2.38 8.67 4.78
CA PRO A 23 1.97 7.27 4.70
C PRO A 23 1.97 6.81 3.25
N ARG A 24 2.25 5.52 3.02
CA ARG A 24 2.14 4.92 1.69
C ARG A 24 1.15 3.76 1.66
N ILE A 25 0.62 3.53 0.46
CA ILE A 25 -0.16 2.36 0.12
C ILE A 25 0.58 1.63 -1.01
N TYR A 26 1.05 0.42 -0.72
CA TYR A 26 1.70 -0.47 -1.67
C TYR A 26 0.71 -1.52 -2.15
N VAL A 27 0.61 -1.71 -3.47
CA VAL A 27 -0.31 -2.66 -4.10
C VAL A 27 0.50 -3.81 -4.69
N HIS A 28 0.23 -5.03 -4.23
CA HIS A 28 0.87 -6.26 -4.67
C HIS A 28 -0.11 -7.14 -5.42
N ILE A 29 0.28 -7.69 -6.56
CA ILE A 29 -0.56 -8.65 -7.29
C ILE A 29 -0.30 -10.05 -6.74
N GLU A 30 -1.36 -10.77 -6.39
CA GLU A 30 -1.27 -12.16 -5.93
C GLU A 30 -0.59 -13.04 -6.98
N GLY A 31 0.37 -13.86 -6.55
CA GLY A 31 1.06 -14.80 -7.43
C GLY A 31 2.16 -14.18 -8.30
N GLU A 32 2.38 -12.86 -8.21
CA GLU A 32 3.46 -12.19 -8.90
C GLU A 32 4.82 -12.56 -8.28
N THR A 33 5.74 -13.03 -9.12
CA THR A 33 7.11 -13.31 -8.71
C THR A 33 7.92 -12.01 -8.60
N LEU A 34 9.03 -12.05 -7.85
CA LEU A 34 9.95 -10.91 -7.75
C LEU A 34 10.43 -10.43 -9.13
N ARG A 35 10.69 -11.36 -10.06
CA ARG A 35 11.13 -11.04 -11.42
C ARG A 35 10.06 -10.25 -12.18
N GLN A 36 8.81 -10.71 -12.16
CA GLN A 36 7.68 -10.03 -12.80
C GLN A 36 7.48 -8.63 -12.20
N ASN A 37 7.49 -8.50 -10.88
CA ASN A 37 7.40 -7.20 -10.24
C ASN A 37 8.53 -6.26 -10.71
N LEU A 38 9.76 -6.74 -10.85
CA LEU A 38 10.87 -5.91 -11.32
C LEU A 38 10.72 -5.50 -12.79
N GLN A 39 10.12 -6.33 -13.63
CA GLN A 39 9.86 -6.03 -15.05
C GLN A 39 8.68 -5.04 -15.19
N ASP A 40 7.58 -5.32 -14.50
CA ASP A 40 6.28 -4.66 -14.74
C ASP A 40 6.03 -3.44 -13.82
N ARG A 41 6.95 -3.15 -12.87
CA ARG A 41 6.80 -2.03 -11.91
C ARG A 41 6.56 -0.67 -12.58
N HIS A 42 7.07 -0.46 -13.78
CA HIS A 42 6.91 0.81 -14.50
C HIS A 42 5.53 0.93 -15.15
N ASP A 43 4.92 -0.20 -15.52
CA ASP A 43 3.65 -0.30 -16.24
C ASP A 43 2.48 -0.69 -15.34
N ARG A 44 2.63 -0.52 -14.03
CA ARG A 44 1.57 -0.79 -13.06
C ARG A 44 0.30 -0.01 -13.42
N PRO A 45 -0.88 -0.66 -13.43
CA PRO A 45 -2.16 -0.03 -13.73
C PRO A 45 -2.68 0.82 -12.55
N TYR A 46 -1.93 1.85 -12.17
CA TYR A 46 -2.23 2.67 -10.99
C TYR A 46 -3.60 3.36 -11.07
N ASN A 47 -4.11 3.62 -12.28
CA ASN A 47 -5.47 4.13 -12.45
C ASN A 47 -6.52 3.13 -11.97
N VAL A 48 -6.37 1.84 -12.29
CA VAL A 48 -7.25 0.76 -11.83
C VAL A 48 -7.17 0.62 -10.31
N TYR A 49 -5.97 0.66 -9.74
CA TYR A 49 -5.81 0.60 -8.29
C TYR A 49 -6.53 1.77 -7.61
N LYS A 50 -6.39 2.97 -8.16
CA LYS A 50 -6.99 4.19 -7.61
C LYS A 50 -8.51 4.16 -7.66
N THR A 51 -9.11 3.62 -8.72
CA THR A 51 -10.58 3.61 -8.90
C THR A 51 -11.23 2.41 -8.24
N GLU A 52 -10.60 1.23 -8.24
CA GLU A 52 -11.24 -0.01 -7.78
C GLU A 52 -10.76 -0.49 -6.42
N VAL A 53 -9.49 -0.26 -6.08
CA VAL A 53 -8.86 -0.84 -4.88
C VAL A 53 -8.92 0.15 -3.72
N LEU A 54 -8.46 1.39 -3.93
CA LEU A 54 -8.34 2.37 -2.84
C LEU A 54 -9.67 2.72 -2.16
N PRO A 55 -10.80 2.93 -2.87
CA PRO A 55 -12.07 3.22 -2.20
C PRO A 55 -12.54 2.06 -1.31
N LYS A 56 -12.35 0.81 -1.77
CA LYS A 56 -12.68 -0.39 -0.99
C LYS A 56 -11.76 -0.51 0.22
N LEU A 57 -10.46 -0.25 0.04
CA LEU A 57 -9.47 -0.27 1.10
C LEU A 57 -9.80 0.73 2.20
N PHE A 58 -10.09 1.99 1.85
CA PHE A 58 -10.47 3.03 2.80
C PHE A 58 -11.75 2.66 3.57
N ARG A 59 -12.76 2.12 2.87
CA ARG A 59 -14.00 1.64 3.49
C ARG A 59 -13.76 0.51 4.49
N LEU A 60 -12.92 -0.47 4.13
CA LEU A 60 -12.59 -1.61 4.99
C LEU A 60 -11.81 -1.19 6.24
N LEU A 61 -10.96 -0.17 6.13
CA LEU A 61 -10.17 0.34 7.24
C LEU A 61 -10.90 1.41 8.07
N GLY A 62 -12.11 1.83 7.67
CA GLY A 62 -12.82 2.93 8.33
C GLY A 62 -12.11 4.28 8.23
N ILE A 63 -11.27 4.46 7.20
CA ILE A 63 -10.52 5.69 6.95
C ILE A 63 -11.29 6.52 5.92
N ASN A 64 -11.35 7.82 6.12
CA ASN A 64 -11.96 8.71 5.13
C ASN A 64 -11.18 8.66 3.81
N PRO A 65 -11.83 8.82 2.65
CA PRO A 65 -11.13 8.89 1.38
C PRO A 65 -10.07 10.00 1.39
N GLU A 66 -8.81 9.61 1.25
CA GLU A 66 -7.68 10.52 1.30
C GLU A 66 -7.19 10.91 -0.09
N LYS A 67 -6.64 12.13 -0.20
CA LYS A 67 -5.92 12.53 -1.42
C LYS A 67 -4.64 11.69 -1.52
N VAL A 68 -4.48 10.99 -2.64
CA VAL A 68 -3.32 10.13 -2.92
C VAL A 68 -2.65 10.50 -4.24
N SER A 69 -1.34 10.30 -4.30
CA SER A 69 -0.55 10.46 -5.53
C SER A 69 0.32 9.23 -5.78
N TRP A 70 0.32 8.70 -7.00
CA TRP A 70 1.21 7.61 -7.39
C TRP A 70 2.66 8.09 -7.44
N SER A 71 3.59 7.26 -6.97
CA SER A 71 5.03 7.50 -7.08
C SER A 71 5.76 6.21 -7.39
N GLN A 72 6.56 6.25 -8.46
CA GLN A 72 7.46 5.14 -8.81
C GLN A 72 8.59 4.92 -7.77
N LYS A 73 8.81 5.91 -6.91
CA LYS A 73 9.88 5.94 -5.90
C LYS A 73 9.34 6.02 -4.48
N ALA A 74 8.12 5.52 -4.26
CA ALA A 74 7.42 5.59 -2.97
C ALA A 74 8.22 4.94 -1.83
N GLY A 75 8.77 3.73 -2.08
CA GLY A 75 9.65 3.01 -1.16
C GLY A 75 11.11 3.41 -1.32
N CYS A 76 11.87 2.76 -2.20
CA CYS A 76 13.27 3.12 -2.43
C CYS A 76 13.40 4.26 -3.44
N ARG A 77 14.00 5.39 -3.03
CA ARG A 77 14.24 6.55 -3.89
C ARG A 77 15.22 6.26 -5.04
N THR A 78 16.12 5.29 -4.85
CA THR A 78 17.19 4.97 -5.80
C THR A 78 16.75 3.90 -6.81
N CYS A 79 16.23 2.75 -6.36
CA CYS A 79 15.89 1.65 -7.29
C CYS A 79 14.49 1.70 -7.91
N SER A 80 13.56 2.55 -7.43
CA SER A 80 12.15 2.55 -7.88
C SER A 80 11.47 1.16 -7.82
N CYS A 81 12.06 0.24 -7.06
CA CYS A 81 11.71 -1.17 -6.89
C CYS A 81 10.43 -1.37 -6.05
N SER A 82 9.90 -0.30 -5.46
CA SER A 82 8.70 -0.31 -4.64
C SER A 82 7.85 0.94 -4.94
N PRO A 83 7.15 0.94 -6.09
CA PRO A 83 6.22 2.00 -6.42
C PRO A 83 4.96 1.90 -5.54
N GLY A 84 4.24 2.99 -5.37
CA GLY A 84 3.04 3.01 -4.53
C GLY A 84 2.37 4.37 -4.46
N PHE A 85 1.24 4.43 -3.76
CA PHE A 85 0.55 5.68 -3.48
C PHE A 85 1.13 6.35 -2.24
N VAL A 86 1.33 7.65 -2.31
CA VAL A 86 1.66 8.51 -1.17
C VAL A 86 0.38 9.21 -0.73
N VAL A 87 -0.01 8.99 0.52
CA VAL A 87 -1.17 9.63 1.16
C VAL A 87 -0.78 11.06 1.55
N GLN A 88 -1.61 12.04 1.20
CA GLN A 88 -1.30 13.45 1.50
C GLN A 88 -1.52 13.78 2.98
N SER A 89 -2.55 13.19 3.59
CA SER A 89 -2.78 13.26 5.03
C SER A 89 -1.70 12.52 5.81
N ARG A 90 -1.46 12.99 7.03
CA ARG A 90 -0.49 12.44 7.98
C ARG A 90 -1.16 11.68 9.11
N ASP A 91 -2.49 11.65 9.15
CA ASP A 91 -3.27 11.10 10.25
C ASP A 91 -3.30 9.57 10.26
N ILE A 92 -2.74 8.93 9.23
CA ILE A 92 -2.58 7.48 9.16
C ILE A 92 -1.20 7.11 9.72
N PRO A 93 -1.11 6.42 10.89
CA PRO A 93 0.17 6.11 11.53
C PRO A 93 0.86 4.85 10.96
N TYR A 94 0.29 4.25 9.91
CA TYR A 94 0.75 3.01 9.29
C TYR A 94 1.02 3.20 7.79
N ASP A 95 2.01 2.48 7.27
CA ASP A 95 2.07 2.16 5.85
C ASP A 95 1.15 0.96 5.58
N ILE A 96 0.42 1.00 4.48
CA ILE A 96 -0.58 -0.01 4.12
C ILE A 96 -0.03 -0.85 2.96
N TRP A 97 -0.01 -2.15 3.14
CA TRP A 97 0.35 -3.11 2.11
C TRP A 97 -0.91 -3.88 1.75
N VAL A 98 -1.36 -3.76 0.51
CA VAL A 98 -2.57 -4.43 0.02
C VAL A 98 -2.20 -5.44 -1.05
N THR A 99 -2.62 -6.69 -0.86
CA THR A 99 -2.52 -7.71 -1.89
C THR A 99 -3.83 -7.78 -2.64
N VAL A 100 -3.78 -7.66 -3.96
CA VAL A 100 -4.92 -7.69 -4.87
C VAL A 100 -4.86 -8.90 -5.78
N THR A 101 -6.03 -9.31 -6.25
CA THR A 101 -6.21 -10.47 -7.11
C THR A 101 -7.41 -10.26 -8.01
N ASP A 102 -7.43 -10.95 -9.14
CA ASP A 102 -8.57 -10.92 -10.06
C ASP A 102 -9.70 -11.85 -9.60
N LYS A 103 -9.48 -12.66 -8.56
CA LYS A 103 -10.47 -13.57 -7.97
C LYS A 103 -10.92 -13.08 -6.58
N TYR A 104 -12.22 -13.13 -6.27
CA TYR A 104 -12.72 -12.67 -4.97
C TYR A 104 -12.23 -13.58 -3.84
N VAL A 105 -11.41 -13.05 -2.91
CA VAL A 105 -11.04 -13.69 -1.64
C VAL A 105 -10.88 -12.55 -0.63
N SER A 106 -11.57 -12.56 0.52
CA SER A 106 -11.38 -11.54 1.56
C SER A 106 -10.80 -12.16 2.82
N THR A 107 -9.59 -11.75 3.23
CA THR A 107 -9.02 -12.05 4.55
C THR A 107 -8.32 -10.80 5.06
N VAL A 108 -8.59 -10.37 6.29
CA VAL A 108 -7.91 -9.21 6.91
C VAL A 108 -7.10 -9.73 8.08
N LYS A 109 -5.78 -9.54 8.03
CA LYS A 109 -4.86 -9.92 9.11
C LYS A 109 -4.29 -8.65 9.76
N ILE A 110 -4.65 -8.41 11.01
CA ILE A 110 -4.10 -7.32 11.81
C ILE A 110 -2.96 -7.91 12.63
N GLU A 111 -1.71 -7.71 12.21
CA GLU A 111 -0.54 -8.07 13.01
C GLU A 111 -0.18 -6.89 13.92
N GLY A 112 -0.67 -6.92 15.16
CA GLY A 112 -0.32 -5.95 16.20
C GLY A 112 -0.76 -6.45 17.57
N THR A 113 0.20 -6.71 18.46
CA THR A 113 -0.04 -7.02 19.87
C THR A 113 -0.64 -5.79 20.55
N LEU A 114 -1.91 -5.87 20.93
CA LEU A 114 -2.47 -5.00 21.97
C LEU A 114 -1.76 -5.37 23.28
N HIS A 115 -0.77 -4.58 23.67
CA HIS A 115 -0.38 -4.53 25.07
C HIS A 115 -1.53 -3.89 25.83
N ALA A 116 -2.34 -4.75 26.47
CA ALA A 116 -3.20 -4.38 27.58
C ALA A 116 -2.37 -4.09 28.83
#